data_AF-A0AAN8N0B1-F1
#
_entry.id   AF-A0AAN8N0B1-F1
#
_cell.length_a   1.000
_cell.length_b   1.000
_cell.length_c   1.000
_cell.angle_alpha   90.00
_cell.angle_beta   90.00
_cell.angle_gamma   90.00
#
_symmetry.space_group_name_H-M   'P 1'
#
loop_
_entity.id
_entity.type
_entity.pdbx_description
1 polymer ?
#
loop_
_entity_poly.entity_id
_entity_poly.type
_entity_poly.pdbx_seq_one_letter_code
_entity_poly.pdbx_strand_id
1 'polypeptide(L)'
;MGVVTSWTAPDRHTIIFFDAADSIREQLTSSCEHIRQNPAMRNPYWAHEFLIGPIVACYDHAVWNLRDQVKALETQRREGKSQVTNTIESNDRDINESGTTFNALHEILRHALHATETIGVAIQTLKSICSRKKTFDEERYSADAAAKKETAQSMILLKRCAKKIGVYLDFQSSVITSLEARAKANEARIRSEITLAFSTVAQLDSRLQAEIGNAARADSYTMVKIAAVTMLFLPPSFVSAIFSTSFFEFKPAEGEAVSKDFWIFWAISIPLTVIVFVSLYPGNRGLLVRGRISNAAHLRPLRETV
;
A
#
# COMPACT_ATOMS: atom_id res chain seq x y z
N MET A 1 -28.60 -0.97 -4.76
CA MET A 1 -29.79 -0.30 -5.34
C MET A 1 -29.66 -0.17 -6.85
N GLY A 2 -30.53 -0.85 -7.60
CA GLY A 2 -30.71 -0.66 -9.04
C GLY A 2 -32.06 0.02 -9.34
N VAL A 3 -32.13 0.82 -10.39
CA VAL A 3 -33.37 1.49 -10.82
C VAL A 3 -33.60 1.23 -12.30
N VAL A 4 -34.78 0.72 -12.64
CA VAL A 4 -35.21 0.55 -14.03
C VAL A 4 -36.42 1.43 -14.27
N THR A 5 -36.31 2.32 -15.25
CA THR A 5 -37.43 3.15 -15.73
C THR A 5 -37.88 2.62 -17.09
N SER A 6 -39.19 2.44 -17.25
CA SER A 6 -39.82 2.09 -18.51
C SER A 6 -40.97 3.04 -18.78
N TRP A 7 -41.11 3.45 -20.03
CA TRP A 7 -42.21 4.27 -20.51
C TRP A 7 -42.92 3.54 -21.65
N THR A 8 -44.23 3.40 -21.50
CA THR A 8 -45.13 2.84 -22.51
C THR A 8 -46.20 3.89 -22.83
N ALA A 9 -46.26 4.29 -24.09
CA ALA A 9 -47.27 5.23 -24.59
C ALA A 9 -48.70 4.69 -24.38
N PRO A 10 -49.72 5.52 -24.09
CA PRO A 10 -49.68 6.98 -24.14
C PRO A 10 -49.13 7.65 -22.87
N ASP A 11 -49.30 7.05 -21.68
CA ASP A 11 -49.02 7.73 -20.39
C ASP A 11 -48.62 6.78 -19.24
N ARG A 12 -48.18 5.55 -19.52
CA ARG A 12 -47.83 4.60 -18.46
C ARG A 12 -46.32 4.61 -18.19
N HIS A 13 -45.94 5.15 -17.04
CA HIS A 13 -44.60 5.09 -16.48
C HIS A 13 -44.49 3.96 -15.47
N THR A 14 -43.48 3.11 -15.61
CA THR A 14 -43.16 2.08 -14.62
C THR A 14 -41.73 2.31 -14.12
N ILE A 15 -41.58 2.45 -12.82
CA ILE A 15 -40.29 2.60 -12.15
C ILE A 15 -40.15 1.42 -11.19
N ILE A 16 -39.09 0.64 -11.35
CA ILE A 16 -38.80 -0.52 -10.52
C ILE A 16 -37.50 -0.26 -9.77
N PHE A 17 -37.56 -0.42 -8.46
CA PHE A 17 -36.42 -0.34 -7.57
C PHE A 17 -35.99 -1.74 -7.15
N PHE A 18 -34.72 -2.05 -7.34
CA PHE A 18 -34.08 -3.25 -6.86
C PHE A 18 -33.21 -2.91 -5.66
N ASP A 19 -33.37 -3.66 -4.57
CA ASP A 19 -32.47 -3.59 -3.42
C ASP A 19 -32.29 -2.15 -2.89
N ALA A 20 -33.43 -1.49 -2.67
CA ALA A 20 -33.51 -0.15 -2.11
C ALA A 20 -33.69 -0.23 -0.59
N ALA A 21 -32.78 0.41 0.14
CA ALA A 21 -32.87 0.56 1.59
C ALA A 21 -34.18 1.26 1.99
N ASP A 22 -34.69 0.93 3.18
CA ASP A 22 -36.01 1.39 3.62
C ASP A 22 -36.10 2.93 3.73
N SER A 23 -35.01 3.60 4.13
CA SER A 23 -34.92 5.06 4.14
C SER A 23 -35.11 5.69 2.76
N ILE A 24 -34.52 5.10 1.72
CA ILE A 24 -34.65 5.57 0.34
C ILE A 24 -36.06 5.28 -0.18
N ARG A 25 -36.64 4.13 0.20
CA ARG A 25 -38.01 3.76 -0.16
C ARG A 25 -39.01 4.76 0.39
N GLU A 26 -38.90 5.14 1.66
CA GLU A 26 -39.78 6.13 2.31
C GLU A 26 -39.64 7.52 1.66
N GLN A 27 -38.41 7.96 1.39
CA GLN A 27 -38.15 9.24 0.74
C GLN A 27 -38.70 9.29 -0.69
N LEU A 28 -38.58 8.21 -1.45
CA LEU A 28 -39.13 8.11 -2.81
C LEU A 28 -40.65 8.04 -2.80
N THR A 29 -41.24 7.28 -1.86
CA THR A 29 -42.70 7.13 -1.76
C THR A 29 -43.36 8.47 -1.44
N SER A 30 -42.84 9.19 -0.44
CA SER A 30 -43.33 10.54 -0.09
C SER A 30 -43.17 11.54 -1.23
N SER A 31 -42.05 11.48 -1.98
CA SER A 31 -41.83 12.33 -3.15
C SER A 31 -42.84 12.02 -4.27
N CYS A 32 -43.18 10.75 -4.49
CA CYS A 32 -44.13 10.34 -5.53
C CYS A 32 -45.58 10.82 -5.27
N GLU A 33 -46.01 10.91 -4.02
CA GLU A 33 -47.37 11.37 -3.66
C GLU A 33 -47.65 12.81 -4.10
N HIS A 34 -46.62 13.67 -4.11
CA HIS A 34 -46.72 15.08 -4.46
C HIS A 34 -46.77 15.35 -5.98
N ILE A 35 -46.56 14.34 -6.82
CA ILE A 35 -46.31 14.52 -8.27
C ILE A 35 -47.54 14.23 -9.14
N ARG A 36 -48.61 13.64 -8.59
CA ARG A 36 -49.80 13.13 -9.32
C ARG A 36 -50.51 14.12 -10.26
N GLN A 37 -50.18 15.41 -10.25
CA GLN A 37 -50.79 16.44 -11.10
C GLN A 37 -49.79 17.31 -11.89
N ASN A 38 -48.52 16.90 -12.00
CA ASN A 38 -47.51 17.71 -12.67
C ASN A 38 -47.58 17.58 -14.21
N PRO A 39 -47.72 18.68 -14.98
CA PRO A 39 -47.67 18.65 -16.45
C PRO A 39 -46.34 18.10 -17.01
N ALA A 40 -45.29 18.04 -16.18
CA ALA A 40 -44.03 17.38 -16.52
C ALA A 40 -44.19 15.87 -16.79
N MET A 41 -45.22 15.20 -16.27
CA MET A 41 -45.43 13.74 -16.45
C MET A 41 -45.59 13.32 -17.91
N ARG A 42 -45.92 14.24 -18.82
CA ARG A 42 -45.96 14.00 -20.27
C ARG A 42 -44.58 13.85 -20.92
N ASN A 43 -43.50 14.25 -20.23
CA ASN A 43 -42.14 14.07 -20.71
C ASN A 43 -41.55 12.78 -20.12
N PRO A 44 -41.06 11.81 -20.91
CA PRO A 44 -40.68 10.52 -20.38
C PRO A 44 -39.51 10.54 -19.38
N TYR A 45 -38.76 11.64 -19.34
CA TYR A 45 -37.65 11.85 -18.41
C TYR A 45 -38.05 12.52 -17.10
N TRP A 46 -39.34 12.79 -16.86
CA TRP A 46 -39.81 13.49 -15.65
C TRP A 46 -39.36 12.80 -14.35
N ALA A 47 -39.33 11.47 -14.34
CA ALA A 47 -38.97 10.69 -13.16
C ALA A 47 -37.54 10.95 -12.69
N HIS A 48 -36.62 11.26 -13.62
CA HIS A 48 -35.23 11.49 -13.30
C HIS A 48 -34.99 12.75 -12.45
N GLU A 49 -35.91 13.73 -12.47
CA GLU A 49 -35.85 14.91 -11.59
C GLU A 49 -35.96 14.52 -10.10
N PHE A 50 -36.62 13.38 -9.81
CA PHE A 50 -36.86 12.90 -8.45
C PHE A 50 -35.90 11.77 -8.07
N LEU A 51 -35.54 10.92 -9.02
CA LEU A 51 -34.71 9.73 -8.76
C LEU A 51 -33.24 10.07 -8.54
N ILE A 52 -32.69 11.02 -9.32
CA ILE A 52 -31.25 11.23 -9.37
C ILE A 52 -30.75 11.91 -8.10
N GLY A 53 -31.49 12.87 -7.54
CA GLY A 53 -31.08 13.59 -6.33
C GLY A 53 -30.73 12.66 -5.14
N PRO A 54 -31.65 11.78 -4.71
CA PRO A 54 -31.37 10.81 -3.64
C PRO A 54 -30.19 9.89 -3.95
N ILE A 55 -30.07 9.42 -5.20
CA ILE A 55 -28.96 8.54 -5.63
C ILE A 55 -27.62 9.28 -5.53
N VAL A 56 -27.55 10.53 -6.00
CA VAL A 56 -26.36 11.37 -5.90
C VAL A 56 -26.00 11.66 -4.44
N ALA A 57 -26.99 11.88 -3.58
CA ALA A 57 -26.76 12.07 -2.16
C ALA A 57 -26.14 10.82 -1.49
N CYS A 58 -26.55 9.61 -1.91
CA CYS A 58 -25.90 8.38 -1.47
C CYS A 58 -24.44 8.30 -1.91
N TYR A 59 -24.13 8.69 -3.15
CA TYR A 59 -22.73 8.74 -3.62
C TYR A 59 -21.91 9.78 -2.87
N ASP A 60 -22.45 10.98 -2.64
CA ASP A 60 -21.79 12.02 -1.87
C ASP A 60 -21.44 11.49 -0.48
N HIS A 61 -22.42 10.95 0.25
CA HIS A 61 -22.21 10.39 1.59
C HIS A 61 -21.15 9.27 1.60
N ALA A 62 -21.16 8.36 0.62
CA ALA A 62 -20.15 7.31 0.50
C ALA A 62 -18.73 7.88 0.30
N VAL A 63 -18.57 8.92 -0.53
CA VAL A 63 -17.29 9.58 -0.78
C VAL A 63 -16.79 10.31 0.47
N TRP A 64 -17.67 10.98 1.21
CA TRP A 64 -17.31 11.64 2.47
C TRP A 64 -16.93 10.64 3.55
N ASN A 65 -17.67 9.55 3.70
CA ASN A 65 -17.33 8.49 4.65
C ASN A 65 -15.96 7.90 4.36
N LEU A 66 -15.65 7.63 3.09
CA LEU A 66 -14.33 7.15 2.70
C LEU A 66 -13.23 8.14 3.10
N ARG A 67 -13.43 9.44 2.82
CA ARG A 67 -12.49 10.49 3.23
C ARG A 67 -12.27 10.48 4.74
N ASP A 68 -13.33 10.33 5.52
CA ASP A 68 -13.27 10.37 6.97
C ASP A 68 -12.53 9.15 7.53
N GLN A 69 -12.69 7.98 6.92
CA GLN A 69 -11.90 6.78 7.24
C GLN A 69 -10.41 6.98 6.95
N VAL A 70 -10.06 7.52 5.76
CA VAL A 70 -8.67 7.84 5.42
C VAL A 70 -8.08 8.86 6.40
N LYS A 71 -8.84 9.90 6.74
CA LYS A 71 -8.43 10.92 7.71
C LYS A 71 -8.21 10.33 9.11
N ALA A 72 -9.09 9.42 9.54
CA ALA A 72 -8.97 8.77 10.84
C ALA A 72 -7.65 7.98 10.94
N LEU A 73 -7.29 7.23 9.90
CA LEU A 73 -6.00 6.51 9.85
C LEU A 73 -4.80 7.47 9.88
N GLU A 74 -4.84 8.56 9.11
CA GLU A 74 -3.77 9.54 9.12
C GLU A 74 -3.58 10.18 10.50
N THR A 75 -4.69 10.47 11.19
CA THR A 75 -4.66 11.00 12.56
C THR A 75 -4.09 9.97 13.53
N GLN A 76 -4.55 8.72 13.49
CA GLN A 76 -4.03 7.65 14.35
C GLN A 76 -2.52 7.46 14.18
N ARG A 77 -2.03 7.52 12.94
CA ARG A 77 -0.60 7.47 12.66
C ARG A 77 0.15 8.70 13.23
N ARG A 78 -0.38 9.91 13.04
CA ARG A 78 0.24 11.14 13.57
C ARG A 78 0.33 11.15 15.10
N GLU A 79 -0.64 10.54 15.76
CA GLU A 79 -0.69 10.38 17.21
C GLU A 79 0.17 9.20 17.71
N GLY A 80 0.82 8.44 16.82
CA GLY A 80 1.65 7.29 17.18
C GLY A 80 0.87 6.04 17.59
N LYS A 81 -0.46 6.04 17.45
CA LYS A 81 -1.35 4.92 17.87
C LYS A 81 -1.42 3.77 16.86
N SER A 82 -0.97 3.99 15.64
CA SER A 82 -0.88 2.94 14.60
C SER A 82 0.47 3.04 13.91
N GLN A 83 1.51 3.22 14.72
CA GLN A 83 2.87 3.29 14.22
C GLN A 83 3.33 1.87 13.89
N VAL A 84 3.71 1.65 12.63
CA VAL A 84 4.34 0.39 12.26
C VAL A 84 5.72 0.36 12.89
N THR A 85 5.92 -0.52 13.85
CA THR A 85 7.19 -0.68 14.56
C THR A 85 7.82 -1.99 14.17
N ASN A 86 9.09 -1.93 13.77
CA ASN A 86 9.93 -3.11 13.71
C ASN A 86 11.18 -2.78 14.51
N THR A 87 11.31 -3.40 15.69
CA THR A 87 12.47 -3.29 16.59
C THR A 87 12.88 -4.68 17.06
N ILE A 88 14.13 -4.84 17.50
CA ILE A 88 14.64 -6.10 18.04
C ILE A 88 13.80 -6.56 19.26
N GLU A 89 13.21 -5.62 20.00
CA GLU A 89 12.37 -5.85 21.16
C GLU A 89 10.87 -5.94 20.84
N SER A 90 10.48 -5.87 19.56
CA SER A 90 9.06 -5.92 19.19
C SER A 90 8.44 -7.25 19.60
N ASN A 91 7.28 -7.15 20.27
CA ASN A 91 6.54 -8.31 20.75
C ASN A 91 5.48 -8.75 19.72
N ASP A 92 4.90 -9.94 19.91
CA ASP A 92 3.80 -10.45 19.07
C ASP A 92 2.62 -9.46 18.95
N ARG A 93 2.40 -8.61 19.95
CA ARG A 93 1.36 -7.57 19.92
C ARG A 93 1.67 -6.49 18.88
N ASP A 94 2.91 -6.02 18.81
CA ASP A 94 3.33 -4.94 17.92
C ASP A 94 3.28 -5.39 16.45
N ILE A 95 3.62 -6.67 16.22
CA ILE A 95 3.53 -7.32 14.91
C ILE A 95 2.06 -7.44 14.47
N ASN A 96 1.19 -7.88 15.39
CA ASN A 96 -0.25 -7.99 15.10
C ASN A 96 -0.89 -6.61 14.86
N GLU A 97 -0.54 -5.59 15.64
CA GLU A 97 -1.04 -4.23 15.47
C GLU A 97 -0.62 -3.64 14.12
N SER A 98 0.64 -3.86 13.72
CA SER A 98 1.12 -3.53 12.37
C SER A 98 0.31 -4.24 11.30
N GLY A 99 0.07 -5.55 11.43
CA GLY A 99 -0.76 -6.33 10.51
C GLY A 99 -2.20 -5.82 10.40
N THR A 100 -2.83 -5.47 11.53
CA THR A 100 -4.18 -4.88 11.51
C THR A 100 -4.22 -3.54 10.80
N THR A 101 -3.18 -2.72 10.94
CA THR A 101 -3.05 -1.42 10.27
C THR A 101 -2.94 -1.60 8.75
N PHE A 102 -2.12 -2.54 8.29
CA PHE A 102 -2.01 -2.87 6.86
C PHE A 102 -3.32 -3.40 6.27
N ASN A 103 -4.02 -4.27 7.00
CA ASN A 103 -5.33 -4.77 6.59
C ASN A 103 -6.34 -3.61 6.47
N ALA A 104 -6.39 -2.71 7.45
CA ALA A 104 -7.27 -1.54 7.42
C ALA A 104 -6.98 -0.64 6.21
N LEU A 105 -5.71 -0.37 5.91
CA LEU A 105 -5.29 0.40 4.73
C LEU A 105 -5.77 -0.26 3.43
N HIS A 106 -5.60 -1.57 3.29
CA HIS A 106 -6.03 -2.32 2.11
C HIS A 106 -7.55 -2.39 1.97
N GLU A 107 -8.28 -2.56 3.08
CA GLU A 107 -9.74 -2.56 3.08
C GLU A 107 -10.31 -1.21 2.64
N ILE A 108 -9.74 -0.11 3.13
CA ILE A 108 -10.13 1.24 2.69
C ILE A 108 -9.78 1.45 1.22
N LEU A 109 -8.62 0.98 0.74
CA LEU A 109 -8.27 1.04 -0.68
C LEU A 109 -9.28 0.27 -1.54
N ARG A 110 -9.69 -0.93 -1.12
CA ARG A 110 -10.71 -1.73 -1.81
C ARG A 110 -12.02 -0.95 -1.93
N HIS A 111 -12.49 -0.34 -0.85
CA HIS A 111 -13.69 0.50 -0.87
C HIS A 111 -13.51 1.76 -1.71
N ALA A 112 -12.32 2.38 -1.71
CA ALA A 112 -12.01 3.52 -2.56
C ALA A 112 -12.11 3.17 -4.06
N LEU A 113 -11.52 2.05 -4.46
CA LEU A 113 -11.58 1.54 -5.83
C LEU A 113 -13.03 1.31 -6.27
N HIS A 114 -13.81 0.59 -5.45
CA HIS A 114 -15.21 0.34 -5.76
C HIS A 114 -16.04 1.63 -5.82
N ALA A 115 -15.78 2.62 -4.97
CA ALA A 115 -16.46 3.91 -5.02
C ALA A 115 -16.13 4.66 -6.32
N THR A 116 -14.84 4.72 -6.71
CA THR A 116 -14.42 5.34 -7.98
C THR A 116 -15.06 4.63 -9.18
N GLU A 117 -15.04 3.30 -9.21
CA GLU A 117 -15.65 2.49 -10.28
C GLU A 117 -17.16 2.75 -10.37
N THR A 118 -17.87 2.66 -9.25
CA THR A 118 -19.33 2.84 -9.20
C THR A 118 -19.74 4.24 -9.65
N ILE A 119 -19.01 5.26 -9.23
CA ILE A 119 -19.26 6.65 -9.66
C ILE A 119 -18.94 6.81 -11.15
N GLY A 120 -17.88 6.18 -11.65
CA GLY A 120 -17.55 6.18 -13.08
C GLY A 120 -18.68 5.61 -13.94
N VAL A 121 -19.26 4.48 -13.52
CA VAL A 121 -20.44 3.89 -14.19
C VAL A 121 -21.66 4.80 -14.06
N ALA A 122 -21.88 5.44 -12.91
CA ALA A 122 -22.96 6.41 -12.71
C ALA A 122 -22.84 7.63 -13.65
N ILE A 123 -21.62 8.11 -13.89
CA ILE A 123 -21.37 9.20 -14.86
C ILE A 123 -21.70 8.74 -16.27
N GLN A 124 -21.26 7.55 -16.67
CA GLN A 124 -21.51 7.05 -18.03
C GLN A 124 -23.02 6.86 -18.28
N THR A 125 -23.74 6.33 -17.29
CA THR A 125 -25.20 6.16 -17.36
C THR A 125 -25.91 7.50 -17.41
N LEU A 126 -25.54 8.47 -16.56
CA LEU A 126 -26.14 9.80 -16.57
C LEU A 126 -25.84 10.57 -17.87
N LYS A 127 -24.62 10.51 -18.40
CA LYS A 127 -24.27 11.07 -19.72
C LYS A 127 -25.12 10.45 -20.83
N SER A 128 -25.34 9.13 -20.78
CA SER A 128 -26.19 8.44 -21.75
C SER A 128 -27.66 8.89 -21.65
N ILE A 129 -28.16 9.11 -20.43
CA ILE A 129 -29.51 9.67 -20.20
C ILE A 129 -29.61 11.09 -20.76
N CYS A 130 -28.65 11.97 -20.47
CA CYS A 130 -28.62 13.33 -21.01
C CYS A 130 -28.58 13.33 -22.55
N SER A 131 -27.73 12.47 -23.15
CA SER A 131 -27.63 12.34 -24.60
C SER A 131 -28.94 11.87 -25.23
N ARG A 132 -29.56 10.81 -24.69
CA ARG A 132 -30.84 10.28 -25.20
C ARG A 132 -31.97 11.27 -25.00
N LYS A 133 -31.98 12.02 -23.91
CA LYS A 133 -32.93 13.11 -23.70
C LYS A 133 -32.77 14.19 -24.76
N LYS A 134 -31.53 14.60 -25.05
CA LYS A 134 -31.27 15.61 -26.09
C LYS A 134 -31.79 15.15 -27.44
N THR A 135 -31.51 13.90 -27.83
CA THR A 135 -32.06 13.29 -29.06
C THR A 135 -33.58 13.22 -29.02
N PHE A 136 -34.19 12.84 -27.90
CA PHE A 136 -35.65 12.82 -27.75
C PHE A 136 -36.27 14.21 -27.85
N ASP A 137 -35.68 15.21 -27.19
CA ASP A 137 -36.15 16.59 -27.26
C ASP A 137 -35.97 17.13 -28.71
N GLU A 138 -34.87 16.78 -29.38
CA GLU A 138 -34.69 17.06 -30.81
C GLU A 138 -35.78 16.36 -31.62
N GLU A 139 -35.96 15.05 -31.61
CA GLU A 139 -37.00 14.35 -32.37
C GLU A 139 -38.43 14.85 -32.08
N ARG A 140 -38.77 15.04 -30.79
CA ARG A 140 -40.11 15.45 -30.34
C ARG A 140 -40.43 16.90 -30.65
N TYR A 141 -39.41 17.76 -30.79
CA TYR A 141 -39.56 19.20 -31.02
C TYR A 141 -38.90 19.71 -32.32
N SER A 142 -38.26 18.86 -33.13
CA SER A 142 -37.49 19.24 -34.35
C SER A 142 -38.35 19.39 -35.59
N ALA A 143 -39.54 18.79 -35.66
CA ALA A 143 -40.45 18.97 -36.80
C ALA A 143 -41.93 18.60 -36.50
N ASP A 144 -42.31 18.43 -35.22
CA ASP A 144 -43.69 18.26 -34.76
C ASP A 144 -43.95 19.29 -33.63
N ALA A 145 -45.09 19.95 -33.52
CA ALA A 145 -46.37 19.59 -34.09
C ALA A 145 -46.58 20.12 -35.52
N ALA A 146 -46.40 19.30 -36.55
CA ALA A 146 -46.83 19.59 -37.92
C ALA A 146 -48.33 19.31 -38.11
N ALA A 147 -49.05 18.77 -37.10
CA ALA A 147 -50.42 18.28 -37.35
C ALA A 147 -51.44 18.23 -36.21
N LYS A 148 -51.20 18.61 -34.94
CA LYS A 148 -52.19 18.27 -33.89
C LYS A 148 -52.48 19.37 -32.86
N LYS A 149 -53.74 19.85 -32.90
CA LYS A 149 -54.74 20.16 -31.84
C LYS A 149 -54.30 20.55 -30.40
N GLU A 150 -53.04 20.78 -30.09
CA GLU A 150 -52.59 21.31 -28.79
C GLU A 150 -52.55 22.84 -28.83
N THR A 151 -53.10 23.48 -27.80
CA THR A 151 -53.05 24.93 -27.62
C THR A 151 -51.59 25.40 -27.51
N ALA A 152 -51.25 26.53 -28.13
CA ALA A 152 -49.90 27.12 -28.10
C ALA A 152 -49.35 27.25 -26.66
N GLN A 153 -50.22 27.52 -25.69
CA GLN A 153 -49.88 27.63 -24.27
C GLN A 153 -49.45 26.29 -23.66
N SER A 154 -50.08 25.18 -24.03
CA SER A 154 -49.70 23.83 -23.58
C SER A 154 -48.33 23.42 -24.11
N MET A 155 -48.02 23.78 -25.36
CA MET A 155 -46.72 23.53 -25.99
C MET A 155 -45.58 24.33 -25.32
N ILE A 156 -45.82 25.60 -24.97
CA ILE A 156 -44.85 26.43 -24.23
C ILE A 156 -44.55 25.81 -22.86
N LEU A 157 -45.58 25.34 -22.15
CA LEU A 157 -45.41 24.67 -20.85
C LEU A 157 -44.60 23.37 -20.97
N LEU A 158 -44.89 22.54 -21.98
CA LEU A 158 -44.13 21.30 -22.24
C LEU A 158 -42.65 21.58 -22.53
N LYS A 159 -42.33 22.55 -23.39
CA LYS A 159 -40.94 22.96 -23.68
C LYS A 159 -40.24 23.49 -22.42
N ARG A 160 -40.92 24.27 -21.59
CA ARG A 160 -40.37 24.77 -20.32
C ARG A 160 -40.08 23.63 -19.34
N CYS A 161 -40.98 22.67 -19.21
CA CYS A 161 -40.77 21.48 -18.37
C CYS A 161 -39.60 20.63 -18.88
N ALA A 162 -39.54 20.38 -20.19
CA ALA A 162 -38.43 19.65 -20.81
C ALA A 162 -37.07 20.33 -20.58
N LYS A 163 -37.03 21.67 -20.71
CA LYS A 163 -35.83 22.47 -20.42
C LYS A 163 -35.44 22.41 -18.95
N LYS A 164 -36.40 22.50 -18.03
CA LYS A 164 -36.16 22.39 -16.58
C LYS A 164 -35.50 21.05 -16.23
N ILE A 165 -36.04 19.95 -16.77
CA ILE A 165 -35.46 18.61 -16.59
C ILE A 165 -34.03 18.56 -17.15
N GLY A 166 -33.79 19.14 -18.32
CA GLY A 166 -32.46 19.19 -18.93
C GLY A 166 -31.43 19.91 -18.04
N VAL A 167 -31.77 21.12 -17.58
CA VAL A 167 -30.92 21.91 -16.68
C VAL A 167 -30.63 21.15 -15.38
N TYR A 168 -31.63 20.46 -14.83
CA TYR A 168 -31.43 19.63 -13.63
C TYR A 168 -30.47 18.47 -13.89
N LEU A 169 -30.63 17.74 -15.00
CA LEU A 169 -29.76 16.62 -15.35
C LEU A 169 -28.31 17.07 -15.60
N ASP A 170 -28.11 18.20 -16.28
CA ASP A 170 -26.79 18.78 -16.51
C ASP A 170 -26.12 19.22 -15.21
N PHE A 171 -26.90 19.79 -14.29
CA PHE A 171 -26.44 20.11 -12.95
C PHE A 171 -26.00 18.84 -12.19
N GLN A 172 -26.84 17.81 -12.17
CA GLN A 172 -26.50 16.54 -11.51
C GLN A 172 -25.29 15.85 -12.16
N SER A 173 -25.16 15.90 -13.48
CA SER A 173 -23.97 15.38 -14.19
C SER A 173 -22.70 16.10 -13.75
N SER A 174 -22.77 17.42 -13.55
CA SER A 174 -21.66 18.21 -13.04
C SER A 174 -21.32 17.84 -11.60
N VAL A 175 -22.33 17.64 -10.74
CA VAL A 175 -22.15 17.21 -9.36
C VAL A 175 -21.47 15.83 -9.30
N ILE A 176 -21.97 14.81 -10.00
CA ILE A 176 -21.36 13.48 -9.98
C ILE A 176 -19.93 13.52 -10.53
N THR A 177 -19.66 14.31 -11.58
CA THR A 177 -18.29 14.50 -12.10
C THR A 177 -17.36 15.09 -11.03
N SER A 178 -17.86 16.04 -10.23
CA SER A 178 -17.10 16.58 -9.10
C SER A 178 -16.86 15.55 -7.99
N LEU A 179 -17.83 14.65 -7.75
CA LEU A 179 -17.69 13.55 -6.80
C LEU A 179 -16.68 12.50 -7.28
N GLU A 180 -16.61 12.22 -8.59
CA GLU A 180 -15.60 11.35 -9.17
C GLU A 180 -14.19 11.90 -8.96
N ALA A 181 -13.99 13.20 -9.20
CA ALA A 181 -12.70 13.85 -8.94
C ALA A 181 -12.30 13.71 -7.47
N ARG A 182 -13.25 13.85 -6.53
CA ARG A 182 -13.01 13.65 -5.09
C ARG A 182 -12.72 12.19 -4.75
N ALA A 183 -13.45 11.24 -5.32
CA ALA A 183 -13.22 9.80 -5.12
C ALA A 183 -11.82 9.40 -5.58
N LYS A 184 -11.40 9.84 -6.78
CA LYS A 184 -10.05 9.63 -7.31
C LYS A 184 -8.97 10.27 -6.43
N ALA A 185 -9.22 11.47 -5.89
CA ALA A 185 -8.30 12.11 -4.96
C ALA A 185 -8.15 11.31 -3.66
N ASN A 186 -9.25 10.81 -3.09
CA ASN A 186 -9.23 9.94 -1.90
C ASN A 186 -8.52 8.60 -2.17
N GLU A 187 -8.73 8.00 -3.34
CA GLU A 187 -8.04 6.79 -3.79
C GLU A 187 -6.53 7.01 -3.91
N ALA A 188 -6.11 8.12 -4.54
CA ALA A 188 -4.70 8.48 -4.62
C ALA A 188 -4.09 8.72 -3.24
N ARG A 189 -4.84 9.33 -2.32
CA ARG A 189 -4.44 9.59 -0.95
C ARG A 189 -4.20 8.28 -0.19
N ILE A 190 -5.13 7.32 -0.21
CA ILE A 190 -4.93 6.02 0.45
C ILE A 190 -3.78 5.21 -0.18
N ARG A 191 -3.56 5.29 -1.50
CA ARG A 191 -2.38 4.68 -2.14
C ARG A 191 -1.06 5.30 -1.66
N SER A 192 -1.04 6.62 -1.48
CA SER A 192 0.13 7.32 -0.94
C SER A 192 0.41 6.87 0.49
N GLU A 193 -0.64 6.69 1.30
CA GLU A 193 -0.54 6.20 2.68
C GLU A 193 0.00 4.77 2.75
N ILE A 194 -0.46 3.88 1.88
CA ILE A 194 0.07 2.51 1.76
C ILE A 194 1.55 2.52 1.37
N THR A 195 1.92 3.30 0.35
CA THR A 195 3.32 3.44 -0.08
C THR A 195 4.20 3.95 1.06
N LEU A 196 3.71 4.96 1.80
CA LEU A 196 4.42 5.50 2.95
C LEU A 196 4.61 4.43 4.03
N ALA A 197 3.56 3.67 4.38
CA ALA A 197 3.65 2.58 5.36
C ALA A 197 4.71 1.54 4.96
N PHE A 198 4.70 1.06 3.72
CA PHE A 198 5.73 0.12 3.24
C PHE A 198 7.14 0.71 3.25
N SER A 199 7.29 1.96 2.81
CA SER A 199 8.59 2.63 2.82
C SER A 199 9.14 2.81 4.25
N THR A 200 8.26 3.06 5.23
CA THR A 200 8.66 3.17 6.64
C THR A 200 9.11 1.83 7.20
N VAL A 201 8.43 0.72 6.87
CA VAL A 201 8.87 -0.62 7.26
C VAL A 201 10.23 -0.95 6.66
N ALA A 202 10.41 -0.73 5.35
CA ALA A 202 11.68 -1.00 4.70
C ALA A 202 12.84 -0.20 5.31
N GLN A 203 12.60 1.06 5.72
CA GLN A 203 13.58 1.87 6.43
C GLN A 203 13.89 1.33 7.82
N LEU A 204 12.87 0.89 8.57
CA LEU A 204 13.06 0.26 9.88
C LEU A 204 13.86 -1.04 9.74
N ASP A 205 13.48 -1.93 8.82
CA ASP A 205 14.20 -3.18 8.56
C ASP A 205 15.66 -2.95 8.19
N SER A 206 15.93 -1.94 7.35
CA SER A 206 17.30 -1.58 6.97
C SER A 206 18.12 -1.10 8.18
N ARG A 207 17.51 -0.33 9.08
CA ARG A 207 18.15 0.12 10.33
C ARG A 207 18.41 -1.05 11.27
N LEU A 208 17.43 -1.95 11.43
CA LEU A 208 17.61 -3.16 12.25
C LEU A 208 18.71 -4.06 11.72
N GLN A 209 18.76 -4.30 10.40
CA GLN A 209 19.83 -5.08 9.80
C GLN A 209 21.20 -4.44 10.00
N ALA A 210 21.29 -3.11 9.92
CA ALA A 210 22.53 -2.39 10.20
C ALA A 210 22.93 -2.52 11.69
N GLU A 211 21.98 -2.44 12.61
CA GLU A 211 22.20 -2.62 14.04
C GLU A 211 22.65 -4.04 14.38
N ILE A 212 21.94 -5.05 13.87
CA ILE A 212 22.32 -6.47 13.99
C ILE A 212 23.71 -6.70 13.40
N GLY A 213 24.01 -6.12 12.23
CA GLY A 213 25.32 -6.21 11.60
C GLY A 213 26.43 -5.57 12.44
N ASN A 214 26.16 -4.43 13.09
CA ASN A 214 27.09 -3.78 13.99
C ASN A 214 27.32 -4.59 15.28
N ALA A 215 26.25 -5.13 15.87
CA ALA A 215 26.32 -5.99 17.04
C ALA A 215 27.11 -7.29 16.73
N ALA A 216 26.81 -7.95 15.61
CA ALA A 216 27.53 -9.14 15.15
C ALA A 216 29.00 -8.85 14.84
N ARG A 217 29.32 -7.65 14.33
CA ARG A 217 30.70 -7.23 14.09
C ARG A 217 31.47 -7.02 15.40
N ALA A 218 30.83 -6.40 16.40
CA ALA A 218 31.41 -6.25 17.74
C ALA A 218 31.68 -7.61 18.40
N ASP A 219 30.72 -8.54 18.31
CA ASP A 219 30.87 -9.90 18.80
C ASP A 219 32.00 -10.66 18.08
N SER A 220 32.09 -10.51 16.76
CA SER A 220 33.18 -11.07 15.95
C SER A 220 34.56 -10.59 16.40
N TYR A 221 34.71 -9.31 16.77
CA TYR A 221 35.99 -8.81 17.31
C TYR A 221 36.36 -9.48 18.64
N THR A 222 35.39 -9.74 19.51
CA THR A 222 35.61 -10.46 20.77
C THR A 222 36.04 -11.91 20.49
N MET A 223 35.37 -12.60 19.56
CA MET A 223 35.74 -13.95 19.15
C MET A 223 37.17 -14.01 18.58
N VAL A 224 37.55 -13.03 17.75
CA VAL A 224 38.92 -12.94 17.20
C VAL A 224 39.96 -12.74 18.30
N LYS A 225 39.67 -11.94 19.33
CA LYS A 225 40.58 -11.76 20.48
C LYS A 225 40.77 -13.06 21.26
N ILE A 226 39.69 -13.79 21.55
CA ILE A 226 39.76 -15.09 22.24
C ILE A 226 40.56 -16.08 21.38
N ALA A 227 40.29 -16.14 20.08
CA ALA A 227 41.02 -17.00 19.16
C ALA A 227 42.52 -16.65 19.14
N ALA A 228 42.88 -15.37 19.12
CA ALA A 228 44.28 -14.93 19.19
C ALA A 228 44.97 -15.39 20.49
N VAL A 229 44.28 -15.34 21.63
CA VAL A 229 44.77 -15.89 22.91
C VAL A 229 45.01 -17.40 22.79
N THR A 230 44.08 -18.16 22.22
CA THR A 230 44.28 -19.61 22.02
C THR A 230 45.44 -19.94 21.09
N MET A 231 45.64 -19.16 20.01
CA MET A 231 46.77 -19.32 19.09
C MET A 231 48.12 -19.05 19.75
N LEU A 232 48.15 -18.19 20.78
CA LEU A 232 49.36 -17.89 21.55
C LEU A 232 49.72 -19.00 22.55
N PHE A 233 48.72 -19.59 23.22
CA PHE A 233 48.96 -20.57 24.29
C PHE A 233 49.03 -22.02 23.81
N LEU A 234 48.26 -22.40 22.79
CA LEU A 234 48.17 -23.80 22.35
C LEU A 234 49.52 -24.38 21.87
N PRO A 235 50.32 -23.68 21.03
CA PRO A 235 51.57 -24.24 20.52
C PRO A 235 52.64 -24.46 21.61
N PRO A 236 52.93 -23.50 22.51
CA PRO A 236 53.83 -23.73 23.63
C PRO A 236 53.35 -24.84 24.59
N SER A 237 52.05 -24.92 24.88
CA SER A 237 51.49 -25.98 25.74
C SER A 237 51.65 -27.36 25.12
N PHE A 238 51.44 -27.50 23.80
CA PHE A 238 51.66 -28.77 23.09
C PHE A 238 53.13 -29.19 23.14
N VAL A 239 54.05 -28.26 22.89
CA VAL A 239 55.50 -28.50 22.96
C VAL A 239 55.92 -28.89 24.38
N SER A 240 55.39 -28.21 25.40
CA SER A 240 55.62 -28.56 26.82
C SER A 240 55.12 -29.96 27.17
N ALA A 241 53.94 -30.36 26.67
CA ALA A 241 53.41 -31.70 26.88
C ALA A 241 54.31 -32.78 26.26
N ILE A 242 54.83 -32.54 25.05
CA ILE A 242 55.80 -33.46 24.40
C ILE A 242 57.07 -33.58 25.26
N PHE A 243 57.64 -32.47 25.72
CA PHE A 243 58.84 -32.48 26.56
C PHE A 243 58.61 -33.04 27.98
N SER A 244 57.37 -33.10 28.45
CA SER A 244 57.02 -33.74 29.73
C SER A 244 56.95 -35.27 29.63
N THR A 245 56.97 -35.84 28.42
CA THR A 245 57.03 -37.30 28.25
C THR A 245 58.44 -37.82 28.50
N SER A 246 58.57 -39.08 28.92
CA SER A 246 59.85 -39.72 29.27
C SER A 246 60.84 -39.88 28.09
N PHE A 247 60.50 -39.38 26.90
CA PHE A 247 61.33 -39.44 25.71
C PHE A 247 62.52 -38.46 25.74
N PHE A 248 62.45 -37.36 26.52
CA PHE A 248 63.49 -36.34 26.59
C PHE A 248 64.05 -36.23 28.01
N GLU A 249 65.32 -36.62 28.20
CA GLU A 249 65.98 -36.63 29.52
C GLU A 249 66.95 -35.44 29.66
N PHE A 250 66.52 -34.37 30.34
CA PHE A 250 67.31 -33.15 30.54
C PHE A 250 68.05 -33.17 31.87
N LYS A 251 69.35 -33.52 31.87
CA LYS A 251 70.17 -33.53 33.09
C LYS A 251 70.81 -32.14 33.33
N PRO A 252 70.65 -31.53 34.51
CA PRO A 252 71.42 -30.34 34.86
C PRO A 252 72.89 -30.71 35.13
N ALA A 253 73.82 -29.80 34.80
CA ALA A 253 75.21 -29.92 35.25
C ALA A 253 75.28 -29.71 36.78
N GLU A 254 76.23 -30.35 37.47
CA GLU A 254 76.35 -30.29 38.93
C GLU A 254 76.23 -28.85 39.46
N GLY A 255 75.17 -28.59 40.24
CA GLY A 255 74.88 -27.30 40.87
C GLY A 255 73.88 -26.39 40.14
N GLU A 256 73.45 -26.71 38.90
CA GLU A 256 72.47 -25.90 38.16
C GLU A 256 71.02 -26.40 38.36
N ALA A 257 70.08 -25.47 38.56
CA ALA A 257 68.66 -25.79 38.72
C ALA A 257 67.93 -26.09 37.40
N VAL A 258 68.55 -25.82 36.24
CA VAL A 258 67.97 -25.92 34.89
C VAL A 258 68.99 -26.54 33.93
N SER A 259 68.55 -27.44 33.04
CA SER A 259 69.43 -28.05 32.03
C SER A 259 69.82 -27.07 30.92
N LYS A 260 71.06 -27.17 30.41
CA LYS A 260 71.60 -26.30 29.34
C LYS A 260 70.81 -26.37 28.03
N ASP A 261 70.09 -27.47 27.80
CA ASP A 261 69.31 -27.70 26.58
C ASP A 261 67.91 -27.05 26.61
N PHE A 262 67.56 -26.34 27.68
CA PHE A 262 66.28 -25.63 27.82
C PHE A 262 66.00 -24.64 26.67
N TRP A 263 67.05 -24.17 25.97
CA TRP A 263 66.91 -23.30 24.80
C TRP A 263 66.12 -23.94 23.64
N ILE A 264 66.14 -25.27 23.51
CA ILE A 264 65.41 -26.01 22.47
C ILE A 264 63.89 -25.82 22.58
N PHE A 265 63.36 -25.62 23.79
CA PHE A 265 61.94 -25.29 23.98
C PHE A 265 61.55 -24.01 23.22
N TRP A 266 62.35 -22.95 23.37
CA TRP A 266 62.11 -21.66 22.71
C TRP A 266 62.36 -21.74 21.19
N ALA A 267 63.36 -22.51 20.77
CA ALA A 267 63.67 -22.72 19.35
C ALA A 267 62.53 -23.40 18.56
N ILE A 268 61.68 -24.21 19.22
CA ILE A 268 60.55 -24.90 18.58
C ILE A 268 59.23 -24.17 18.81
N SER A 269 58.97 -23.71 20.04
CA SER A 269 57.69 -23.09 20.40
C SER A 269 57.45 -21.75 19.69
N ILE A 270 58.48 -20.90 19.53
CA ILE A 270 58.33 -19.59 18.87
C ILE A 270 57.98 -19.76 17.38
N PRO A 271 58.74 -20.53 16.56
CA PRO A 271 58.38 -20.71 15.14
C PRO A 271 57.01 -21.36 14.95
N LEU A 272 56.65 -22.35 15.78
CA LEU A 272 55.35 -23.00 15.72
C LEU A 272 54.21 -22.01 15.98
N THR A 273 54.39 -21.12 16.96
CA THR A 273 53.41 -20.06 17.28
C THR A 273 53.28 -19.07 16.12
N VAL A 274 54.40 -18.65 15.50
CA VAL A 274 54.39 -17.78 14.32
C VAL A 274 53.66 -18.43 13.14
N ILE A 275 53.91 -19.72 12.89
CA ILE A 275 53.25 -20.48 11.80
C ILE A 275 51.73 -20.52 12.03
N VAL A 276 51.29 -20.86 13.25
CA VAL A 276 49.86 -20.91 13.59
C VAL A 276 49.21 -19.54 13.44
N PHE A 277 49.87 -18.49 13.95
CA PHE A 277 49.36 -17.12 13.84
C PHE A 277 49.24 -16.69 12.37
N VAL A 278 50.29 -16.87 11.55
CA VAL A 278 50.25 -16.46 10.13
C VAL A 278 49.24 -17.25 9.30
N SER A 279 49.08 -18.54 9.57
CA SER A 279 48.16 -19.44 8.85
C SER A 279 46.68 -19.15 9.14
N LEU A 280 46.37 -18.81 10.39
CA LEU A 280 44.98 -18.64 10.85
C LEU A 280 44.57 -17.19 11.10
N TYR A 281 45.51 -16.23 11.15
CA TYR A 281 45.17 -14.83 11.41
C TYR A 281 44.21 -14.32 10.31
N PRO A 282 43.02 -13.85 10.70
CA PRO A 282 41.95 -13.51 9.77
C PRO A 282 42.32 -12.42 8.75
N GLY A 283 43.39 -11.65 9.01
CA GLY A 283 43.94 -10.66 8.06
C GLY A 283 44.36 -11.25 6.70
N ASN A 284 44.86 -12.49 6.65
CA ASN A 284 45.30 -13.07 5.38
C ASN A 284 44.16 -13.62 4.50
N ARG A 285 43.04 -14.06 5.10
CA ARG A 285 41.88 -14.57 4.34
C ARG A 285 41.04 -13.45 3.73
N GLY A 286 40.95 -12.28 4.39
CA GLY A 286 40.26 -11.10 3.85
C GLY A 286 40.96 -10.48 2.63
N LEU A 287 42.29 -10.47 2.60
CA LEU A 287 43.08 -9.95 1.48
C LEU A 287 42.94 -10.80 0.21
N LEU A 288 42.93 -12.14 0.34
CA LEU A 288 42.76 -13.05 -0.79
C LEU A 288 41.35 -12.99 -1.41
N VAL A 289 40.31 -12.79 -0.60
CA VAL A 289 38.93 -12.63 -1.09
C VAL A 289 38.71 -11.26 -1.73
N ARG A 290 39.27 -10.19 -1.14
CA ARG A 290 39.16 -8.82 -1.69
C ARG A 290 39.90 -8.68 -3.02
N GLY A 291 41.03 -9.38 -3.20
CA GLY A 291 41.73 -9.49 -4.49
C GLY A 291 40.90 -10.23 -5.56
N ARG A 292 40.13 -11.26 -5.18
CA ARG A 292 39.22 -11.98 -6.09
C ARG A 292 38.03 -11.14 -6.56
N ILE A 293 37.45 -10.30 -5.70
CA ILE A 293 36.31 -9.44 -6.06
C ILE A 293 36.77 -8.26 -6.93
N SER A 294 37.93 -7.67 -6.67
CA SER A 294 38.52 -6.62 -7.52
C SER A 294 38.82 -7.12 -8.93
N ASN A 295 39.31 -8.36 -9.06
CA ASN A 295 39.57 -8.98 -10.36
C ASN A 295 38.27 -9.38 -11.09
N ALA A 296 37.19 -9.71 -10.37
CA ALA A 296 35.89 -9.99 -10.97
C ALA A 296 35.15 -8.71 -11.44
N ALA A 297 35.34 -7.58 -10.76
CA ALA A 297 34.79 -6.28 -11.17
C ALA A 297 35.46 -5.71 -12.43
N HIS A 298 36.74 -6.03 -12.66
CA HIS A 298 37.48 -5.64 -13.86
C HIS A 298 37.18 -6.48 -15.11
N LEU A 299 36.41 -7.57 -14.98
CA LEU A 299 36.05 -8.49 -16.09
C LEU A 299 34.60 -8.33 -16.60
N ARG A 300 33.90 -7.23 -16.26
CA ARG A 300 32.70 -6.81 -17.02
C ARG A 300 33.03 -5.68 -18.00
N PRO A 301 33.39 -5.99 -19.26
CA PRO A 301 33.19 -5.04 -20.35
C PRO A 301 31.71 -5.02 -20.78
N LEU A 302 31.27 -3.84 -21.19
CA LEU A 302 29.94 -3.42 -21.62
C LEU A 302 29.30 -4.27 -22.75
N ARG A 303 27.99 -4.53 -22.63
CA ARG A 303 26.99 -4.84 -23.70
C ARG A 303 25.62 -4.91 -23.00
N GLU A 304 24.50 -4.31 -23.38
CA GLU A 304 23.94 -3.64 -24.58
C GLU A 304 22.90 -2.61 -24.06
N THR A 305 22.92 -1.32 -24.46
CA THR A 305 21.96 -0.70 -25.41
C THR A 305 20.61 -1.41 -25.55
N VAL A 306 19.52 -0.82 -25.05
CA VAL A 306 18.52 0.04 -25.74
C VAL A 306 17.66 0.72 -24.68
#